data_AF-A0A969JPS1-F1
#
_entry.id   AF-A0A969JPS1-F1
#
_cell.length_a   1.000
_cell.length_b   1.000
_cell.length_c   1.000
_cell.angle_alpha   90.00
_cell.angle_beta   90.00
_cell.angle_gamma   90.00
#
_symmetry.space_group_name_H-M   'P 1'
#
loop_
_entity.id
_entity.type
_entity.pdbx_description
1 polymer ?
#
loop_
_entity_poly.entity_id
_entity_poly.type
_entity_poly.pdbx_seq_one_letter_code
_entity_poly.pdbx_strand_id
1 'polypeptide(L)'
;MYGRGATHWIKPGMEDWRNFFTLNESLGISSQKYDEVMTQNALDHLREGHRPGILHLYYWGLDHTAHVEGPDSEYPYLTEILDPLLGRFFAQLQEMDLMEGTMFVIFSDHGQIEVFADDHHCLQLRFPPFDLGLGYVFRELKRDVLDMPGETKVDCVLSMNGGLAHLYVRPRLRGWDKEPKLDRDIMPVAKAFWEATTTGRYYEGLFNALDLILVRNTEKEGWYGPYYAYTPQGLVPLSEYLPTRTDLNIIDPIHRLEALSSPNSGDILIFSNYAEGYYFSYPYKGVHGGLHPEDSQALLAYGLPSARQIRLPI
;
A
#
# COMPACT_ATOMS: atom_id res chain seq x y z
N MET A 1 7.22 -9.27 1.20
CA MET A 1 8.15 -10.39 0.91
C MET A 1 7.45 -11.75 0.98
N TYR A 2 7.33 -12.42 -0.17
CA TYR A 2 6.67 -13.73 -0.28
C TYR A 2 7.62 -14.88 0.06
N GLY A 3 7.66 -15.31 1.32
CA GLY A 3 8.37 -16.53 1.74
C GLY A 3 7.46 -17.77 1.85
N ARG A 4 6.15 -17.57 1.87
CA ARG A 4 5.19 -18.67 2.10
C ARG A 4 5.16 -19.59 0.90
N GLY A 5 5.50 -20.87 1.12
CA GLY A 5 5.51 -21.90 0.07
C GLY A 5 6.84 -22.04 -0.67
N ALA A 6 7.86 -21.24 -0.35
CA ALA A 6 9.19 -21.41 -0.93
C ALA A 6 9.90 -22.63 -0.34
N THR A 7 10.55 -23.43 -1.20
CA THR A 7 11.44 -24.53 -0.75
C THR A 7 12.65 -23.98 -0.02
N HIS A 8 13.27 -22.94 -0.58
CA HIS A 8 14.34 -22.19 0.04
C HIS A 8 13.92 -20.72 0.11
N TRP A 9 13.91 -20.17 1.31
CA TRP A 9 13.71 -18.74 1.53
C TRP A 9 15.03 -18.15 2.01
N ILE A 10 15.75 -17.52 1.07
CA ILE A 10 17.01 -16.84 1.37
C ILE A 10 16.65 -15.47 1.94
N LYS A 11 16.74 -15.37 3.26
CA LYS A 11 16.35 -14.15 3.97
C LYS A 11 17.47 -13.12 3.93
N PRO A 12 17.12 -11.83 3.89
CA PRO A 12 18.04 -10.80 4.35
C PRO A 12 18.52 -11.12 5.77
N GLY A 13 19.76 -10.76 6.09
CA GLY A 13 20.32 -10.88 7.42
C GLY A 13 19.55 -10.03 8.45
N MET A 14 19.80 -10.27 9.73
CA MET A 14 19.17 -9.48 10.82
C MET A 14 19.54 -8.00 10.75
N GLU A 15 20.73 -7.67 10.24
CA GLU A 15 21.16 -6.28 10.02
C GLU A 15 20.38 -5.64 8.87
N ASP A 16 20.18 -6.36 7.76
CA ASP A 16 19.32 -5.92 6.65
C ASP A 16 17.88 -5.65 7.12
N TRP A 17 17.34 -6.52 7.99
CA TRP A 17 16.01 -6.32 8.58
C TRP A 17 15.93 -5.10 9.50
N ARG A 18 16.95 -4.84 10.32
CA ARG A 18 16.97 -3.63 11.17
C ARG A 18 16.97 -2.37 10.32
N ASN A 19 17.70 -2.39 9.22
CA ASN A 19 17.79 -1.26 8.30
C ASN A 19 16.51 -1.08 7.49
N PHE A 20 15.85 -2.18 7.10
CA PHE A 20 14.53 -2.15 6.45
C PHE A 20 13.48 -1.35 7.24
N PHE A 21 13.52 -1.43 8.58
CA PHE A 21 12.58 -0.69 9.43
C PHE A 21 13.01 0.75 9.74
N THR A 22 14.28 1.08 9.54
CA THR A 22 14.77 2.45 9.66
C THR A 22 14.86 3.05 8.28
N LEU A 23 13.81 3.73 7.82
CA LEU A 23 13.78 4.50 6.56
C LEU A 23 14.75 5.70 6.54
N ASN A 24 15.75 5.68 7.42
CA ASN A 24 16.78 6.68 7.56
C ASN A 24 18.10 6.04 7.14
N GLU A 25 18.51 6.28 5.89
CA GLU A 25 19.76 5.79 5.34
C GLU A 25 21.00 6.23 6.16
N SER A 26 20.90 7.29 6.98
CA SER A 26 22.01 7.72 7.83
C SER A 26 22.36 6.75 8.98
N LEU A 27 21.53 5.75 9.26
CA LEU A 27 21.74 4.77 10.33
C LEU A 27 21.80 3.31 9.83
N GLY A 28 21.75 3.06 8.52
CA GLY A 28 21.61 1.71 7.97
C GLY A 28 22.30 1.45 6.62
N ILE A 29 21.97 0.29 6.04
CA ILE A 29 22.33 -0.13 4.68
C ILE A 29 21.49 0.67 3.68
N SER A 30 22.13 1.29 2.69
CA SER A 30 21.41 2.00 1.62
C SER A 30 20.55 1.04 0.80
N SER A 31 19.50 1.56 0.19
CA SER A 31 18.60 0.82 -0.71
C SER A 31 19.36 -0.01 -1.75
N GLN A 32 20.36 0.61 -2.38
CA GLN A 32 21.29 -0.05 -3.32
C GLN A 32 21.95 -1.28 -2.70
N LYS A 33 22.47 -1.15 -1.48
CA LYS A 33 23.24 -2.23 -0.86
C LYS A 33 22.35 -3.42 -0.51
N TYR A 34 21.09 -3.20 -0.16
CA TYR A 34 20.11 -4.28 0.00
C TYR A 34 19.92 -5.05 -1.31
N ASP A 35 19.69 -4.34 -2.41
CA ASP A 35 19.47 -4.94 -3.74
C ASP A 35 20.71 -5.68 -4.28
N GLU A 36 21.92 -5.18 -3.97
CA GLU A 36 23.19 -5.88 -4.20
C GLU A 36 23.26 -7.21 -3.46
N VAL A 37 22.93 -7.21 -2.15
CA VAL A 37 22.97 -8.41 -1.31
C VAL A 37 21.97 -9.45 -1.78
N MET A 38 20.75 -9.03 -2.15
CA MET A 38 19.73 -9.93 -2.70
C MET A 38 20.19 -10.61 -3.99
N THR A 39 20.80 -9.85 -4.90
CA THR A 39 21.35 -10.38 -6.15
C THR A 39 22.49 -11.37 -5.88
N GLN A 40 23.42 -10.99 -5.00
CA GLN A 40 24.58 -11.82 -4.66
C GLN A 40 24.16 -13.14 -3.99
N ASN A 41 23.25 -13.09 -3.03
CA ASN A 41 22.73 -14.27 -2.33
C ASN A 41 22.06 -15.26 -3.29
N ALA A 42 21.31 -14.76 -4.28
CA ALA A 42 20.73 -15.61 -5.30
C ALA A 42 21.78 -16.28 -6.20
N LEU A 43 22.82 -15.53 -6.60
CA LEU A 43 23.91 -16.09 -7.38
C LEU A 43 24.69 -17.14 -6.60
N ASP A 44 24.97 -16.90 -5.32
CA ASP A 44 25.67 -17.87 -4.48
C ASP A 44 24.86 -19.15 -4.31
N HIS A 45 23.54 -19.04 -4.13
CA HIS A 45 22.65 -20.19 -4.12
C HIS A 45 22.73 -21.02 -5.40
N LEU A 46 22.79 -20.37 -6.57
CA LEU A 46 22.95 -21.08 -7.85
C LEU A 46 24.36 -21.69 -7.98
N ARG A 47 25.42 -21.02 -7.52
CA ARG A 47 26.80 -21.53 -7.55
C ARG A 47 27.00 -22.76 -6.65
N GLU A 48 26.26 -22.84 -5.55
CA GLU A 48 26.22 -24.01 -4.67
C GLU A 48 25.56 -25.25 -5.34
N GLY A 49 25.06 -25.10 -6.56
CA GLY A 49 24.49 -26.19 -7.36
C GLY A 49 22.97 -26.29 -7.27
N HIS A 50 22.31 -25.38 -6.56
CA HIS A 50 20.84 -25.36 -6.51
C HIS A 50 20.25 -24.96 -7.87
N ARG A 51 19.19 -25.66 -8.29
CA ARG A 51 18.51 -25.47 -9.58
C ARG A 51 16.99 -25.40 -9.35
N PRO A 52 16.47 -24.27 -8.84
CA PRO A 52 15.05 -24.14 -8.59
C PRO A 52 14.28 -24.08 -9.92
N GLY A 53 13.07 -24.67 -9.96
CA GLY A 53 12.17 -24.51 -11.11
C GLY A 53 11.59 -23.10 -11.22
N ILE A 54 11.57 -22.33 -10.12
CA ILE A 54 11.17 -20.92 -10.06
C ILE A 54 12.11 -20.22 -9.08
N LEU A 55 12.76 -19.16 -9.53
CA LEU A 55 13.55 -18.24 -8.70
C LEU A 55 12.85 -16.87 -8.70
N HIS A 56 12.61 -16.33 -7.51
CA HIS A 56 12.02 -14.99 -7.34
C HIS A 56 13.05 -14.07 -6.67
N LEU A 57 13.33 -12.95 -7.32
CA LEU A 57 14.18 -11.87 -6.83
C LEU A 57 13.30 -10.65 -6.59
N TYR A 58 13.41 -10.06 -5.40
CA TYR A 58 12.68 -8.86 -5.03
C TYR A 58 13.67 -7.73 -4.76
N TYR A 59 13.53 -6.66 -5.52
CA TYR A 59 14.31 -5.43 -5.41
C TYR A 59 13.44 -4.40 -4.71
N TRP A 60 13.88 -3.94 -3.55
CA TRP A 60 13.11 -3.01 -2.70
C TRP A 60 13.53 -1.57 -2.92
N GLY A 61 14.77 -1.35 -3.36
CA GLY A 61 15.36 -0.03 -3.28
C GLY A 61 14.68 1.02 -4.15
N LEU A 62 14.03 0.60 -5.25
CA LEU A 62 13.28 1.49 -6.12
C LEU A 62 12.11 2.19 -5.38
N ASP A 63 11.26 1.41 -4.72
CA ASP A 63 10.14 1.90 -3.91
C ASP A 63 10.64 2.81 -2.77
N HIS A 64 11.67 2.36 -2.05
CA HIS A 64 12.25 3.13 -0.95
C HIS A 64 12.76 4.50 -1.40
N THR A 65 13.57 4.52 -2.46
CA THR A 65 14.13 5.75 -3.02
C THR A 65 13.02 6.68 -3.48
N ALA A 66 11.96 6.16 -4.12
CA ALA A 66 10.82 6.95 -4.53
C ALA A 66 10.01 7.55 -3.35
N HIS A 67 9.90 6.86 -2.20
CA HIS A 67 9.27 7.45 -0.99
C HIS A 67 10.05 8.66 -0.49
N VAL A 68 11.38 8.59 -0.47
CA VAL A 68 12.27 9.60 0.11
C VAL A 68 12.53 10.77 -0.84
N GLU A 69 12.76 10.46 -2.12
CA GLU A 69 13.22 11.41 -3.13
C GLU A 69 12.12 11.86 -4.10
N GLY A 70 11.04 11.09 -4.21
CA GLY A 70 9.92 11.31 -5.12
C GLY A 70 9.97 10.36 -6.33
N PRO A 71 8.85 10.13 -7.05
CA PRO A 71 8.79 9.17 -8.17
C PRO A 71 9.79 9.44 -9.30
N ASP A 72 10.17 10.69 -9.55
CA ASP A 72 11.18 11.03 -10.56
C ASP A 72 12.57 10.40 -10.31
N SER A 73 12.84 9.96 -9.06
CA SER A 73 14.07 9.23 -8.70
C SER A 73 14.08 7.77 -9.16
N GLU A 74 12.93 7.21 -9.56
CA GLU A 74 12.81 5.82 -10.00
C GLU A 74 13.65 5.55 -11.24
N TYR A 75 13.63 6.46 -12.22
CA TYR A 75 14.36 6.27 -13.48
C TYR A 75 15.88 6.26 -13.29
N PRO A 76 16.50 7.23 -12.58
CA PRO A 76 17.91 7.13 -12.19
C PRO A 76 18.22 5.83 -11.44
N TYR A 77 17.40 5.44 -10.45
CA TYR A 77 17.65 4.21 -9.69
C TYR A 77 17.60 2.96 -10.57
N LEU A 78 16.63 2.88 -11.47
CA LEU A 78 16.51 1.79 -12.45
C LEU A 78 17.76 1.70 -13.33
N THR A 79 18.19 2.81 -13.91
CA THR A 79 19.27 2.84 -14.90
C THR A 79 20.67 2.73 -14.30
N GLU A 80 20.90 3.32 -13.13
CA GLU A 80 22.22 3.40 -12.51
C GLU A 80 22.49 2.26 -11.52
N ILE A 81 21.44 1.70 -10.91
CA ILE A 81 21.56 0.65 -9.88
C ILE A 81 21.02 -0.70 -10.39
N LEU A 82 19.74 -0.76 -10.75
CA LEU A 82 19.10 -2.05 -11.05
C LEU A 82 19.57 -2.64 -12.38
N ASP A 83 19.69 -1.85 -13.44
CA ASP A 83 20.12 -2.34 -14.76
C ASP A 83 21.54 -2.98 -14.72
N PRO A 84 22.56 -2.36 -14.09
CA PRO A 84 23.86 -3.02 -13.90
C PRO A 84 23.81 -4.28 -13.04
N LEU A 85 22.96 -4.34 -12.01
CA LEU A 85 22.79 -5.53 -11.17
C LEU A 85 22.15 -6.68 -11.94
N LEU A 86 21.10 -6.40 -12.70
CA LEU A 86 20.45 -7.37 -13.58
C LEU A 86 21.39 -7.83 -14.68
N GLY A 87 22.15 -6.92 -15.29
CA GLY A 87 23.19 -7.26 -16.27
C GLY A 87 24.23 -8.23 -15.72
N ARG A 88 24.71 -8.00 -14.50
CA ARG A 88 25.61 -8.93 -13.79
C ARG A 88 24.94 -10.27 -13.52
N PHE A 89 23.69 -10.26 -13.05
CA PHE A 89 22.93 -11.47 -12.78
C PHE A 89 22.78 -12.34 -14.04
N PHE A 90 22.37 -11.74 -15.17
CA PHE A 90 22.23 -12.44 -16.44
C PHE A 90 23.56 -12.97 -16.99
N ALA A 91 24.63 -12.18 -16.89
CA ALA A 91 25.96 -12.65 -17.29
C ALA A 91 26.38 -13.91 -16.50
N GLN A 92 26.10 -13.93 -15.20
CA GLN A 92 26.40 -15.09 -14.35
C GLN A 92 25.50 -16.29 -14.64
N LEU A 93 24.22 -16.09 -14.96
CA LEU A 93 23.37 -17.18 -15.44
C LEU A 93 23.91 -17.76 -16.76
N GLN A 94 24.42 -16.92 -17.65
CA GLN A 94 25.00 -17.37 -18.91
C GLN A 94 26.27 -18.20 -18.68
N GLU A 95 27.16 -17.77 -17.79
CA GLU A 95 28.37 -18.52 -17.40
C GLU A 95 28.06 -19.89 -16.78
N MET A 96 26.89 -20.04 -16.13
CA MET A 96 26.43 -21.30 -15.53
C MET A 96 25.59 -22.17 -16.48
N ASP A 97 25.48 -21.80 -17.76
CA ASP A 97 24.60 -22.44 -18.76
C ASP A 97 23.11 -22.49 -18.31
N LEU A 98 22.66 -21.47 -17.57
CA LEU A 98 21.29 -21.35 -17.05
C LEU A 98 20.40 -20.40 -17.86
N MET A 99 20.90 -19.83 -18.94
CA MET A 99 20.10 -18.91 -19.79
C MET A 99 19.16 -19.66 -20.74
N GLU A 100 19.60 -20.79 -21.29
CA GLU A 100 18.81 -21.54 -22.25
C GLU A 100 17.58 -22.17 -21.57
N GLY A 101 16.39 -21.88 -22.10
CA GLY A 101 15.14 -22.39 -21.55
C GLY A 101 14.61 -21.64 -20.32
N THR A 102 15.31 -20.61 -19.85
CA THR A 102 14.86 -19.77 -18.74
C THR A 102 13.95 -18.64 -19.24
N MET A 103 12.74 -18.59 -18.68
CA MET A 103 11.82 -17.46 -18.86
C MET A 103 12.03 -16.45 -17.74
N PHE A 104 12.25 -15.21 -18.12
CA PHE A 104 12.31 -14.06 -17.22
C PHE A 104 10.96 -13.37 -17.19
N VAL A 105 10.50 -13.05 -15.99
CA VAL A 105 9.32 -12.22 -15.77
C VAL A 105 9.75 -11.08 -14.87
N ILE A 106 9.63 -9.85 -15.36
CA ILE A 106 9.92 -8.64 -14.61
C ILE A 106 8.58 -7.94 -14.41
N PHE A 107 8.24 -7.64 -13.18
CA PHE A 107 6.99 -6.95 -12.86
C PHE A 107 7.17 -6.07 -11.63
N SER A 108 6.33 -5.05 -11.50
CA SER A 108 6.15 -4.32 -10.25
C SER A 108 4.87 -4.76 -9.56
N ASP A 109 4.81 -4.59 -8.25
CA ASP A 109 3.62 -4.85 -7.43
C ASP A 109 2.66 -3.65 -7.42
N HIS A 110 3.17 -2.43 -7.59
CA HIS A 110 2.40 -1.20 -7.76
C HIS A 110 3.20 -0.17 -8.57
N GLY A 111 2.61 1.01 -8.76
CA GLY A 111 3.30 2.23 -9.17
C GLY A 111 3.43 3.19 -7.98
N GLN A 112 3.65 4.47 -8.24
CA GLN A 112 3.86 5.49 -7.20
C GLN A 112 3.38 6.86 -7.68
N ILE A 113 2.74 7.63 -6.80
CA ILE A 113 2.29 9.00 -7.07
C ILE A 113 3.16 10.01 -6.31
N GLU A 114 3.41 11.17 -6.89
CA GLU A 114 4.09 12.28 -6.22
C GLU A 114 3.12 12.99 -5.26
N VAL A 115 3.59 13.31 -4.06
CA VAL A 115 2.80 14.00 -3.02
C VAL A 115 3.63 15.04 -2.28
N PHE A 116 2.94 15.90 -1.52
CA PHE A 116 3.60 16.92 -0.71
C PHE A 116 4.11 16.32 0.62
N ALA A 117 5.42 16.41 0.83
CA ALA A 117 6.07 15.96 2.07
C ALA A 117 5.92 16.99 3.21
N ASP A 118 4.68 17.33 3.58
CA ASP A 118 4.39 18.29 4.65
C ASP A 118 3.29 17.81 5.61
N ASP A 119 3.22 18.45 6.79
CA ASP A 119 2.26 18.11 7.84
C ASP A 119 0.79 18.36 7.45
N HIS A 120 0.53 19.20 6.44
CA HIS A 120 -0.83 19.53 6.01
C HIS A 120 -1.45 18.38 5.20
N HIS A 121 -0.65 17.77 4.32
CA HIS A 121 -1.10 16.70 3.44
C HIS A 121 -0.96 15.30 4.06
N CYS A 122 -0.12 15.16 5.09
CA CYS A 122 0.05 13.92 5.85
C CYS A 122 -1.07 13.66 6.86
N LEU A 123 -2.03 12.81 6.48
CA LEU A 123 -3.13 12.39 7.34
C LEU A 123 -2.68 11.31 8.33
N GLN A 124 -2.46 11.69 9.59
CA GLN A 124 -1.90 10.79 10.60
C GLN A 124 -2.77 10.68 11.86
N LEU A 125 -2.74 9.50 12.48
CA LEU A 125 -2.97 9.37 13.91
C LEU A 125 -1.69 9.73 14.65
N ARG A 126 -1.80 10.67 15.57
CA ARG A 126 -0.71 11.16 16.42
C ARG A 126 -1.17 11.10 17.88
N PHE A 127 -0.22 10.95 18.79
CA PHE A 127 -0.50 10.78 20.22
C PHE A 127 -0.02 12.00 21.05
N PRO A 128 -0.60 12.26 22.23
CA PRO A 128 -0.13 13.34 23.11
C PRO A 128 1.37 13.22 23.45
N PRO A 129 2.12 14.34 23.55
CA PRO A 129 1.65 15.73 23.57
C PRO A 129 1.52 16.40 22.19
N PHE A 130 1.63 15.64 21.09
CA PHE A 130 1.50 16.19 19.74
C PHE A 130 0.03 16.51 19.40
N ASP A 131 -0.18 17.29 18.33
CA ASP A 131 -1.50 17.40 17.68
C ASP A 131 -1.98 15.99 17.33
N LEU A 132 -3.22 15.63 17.70
CA LEU A 132 -3.78 14.29 17.52
C LEU A 132 -4.10 13.96 16.05
N GLY A 133 -4.18 14.99 15.19
CA GLY A 133 -4.57 14.83 13.78
C GLY A 133 -5.92 14.14 13.66
N LEU A 134 -5.95 12.98 13.02
CA LEU A 134 -7.15 12.15 12.85
C LEU A 134 -7.78 11.73 14.21
N GLY A 135 -7.00 11.72 15.29
CA GLY A 135 -7.46 11.39 16.64
C GLY A 135 -8.57 12.30 17.15
N TYR A 136 -8.67 13.54 16.65
CA TYR A 136 -9.74 14.46 17.02
C TYR A 136 -11.14 13.98 16.61
N VAL A 137 -11.26 13.26 15.48
CA VAL A 137 -12.53 12.66 15.05
C VAL A 137 -12.99 11.62 16.07
N PHE A 138 -12.09 10.73 16.50
CA PHE A 138 -12.40 9.66 17.45
C PHE A 138 -12.72 10.19 18.85
N ARG A 139 -11.96 11.21 19.29
CA ARG A 139 -12.20 11.89 20.56
C ARG A 139 -13.61 12.46 20.65
N GLU A 140 -14.08 13.14 19.61
CA GLU A 140 -15.44 13.69 19.59
C GLU A 140 -16.51 12.60 19.60
N LEU A 141 -16.27 11.51 18.88
CA LEU A 141 -17.14 10.34 18.90
C LEU A 141 -17.13 9.58 20.23
N LYS A 142 -16.25 9.97 21.17
CA LYS A 142 -16.01 9.25 22.42
C LYS A 142 -15.72 7.78 22.13
N ARG A 143 -14.79 7.56 21.20
CA ARG A 143 -14.24 6.25 20.84
C ARG A 143 -12.74 6.30 21.04
N ASP A 144 -12.23 5.28 21.70
CA ASP A 144 -10.80 5.07 21.85
C ASP A 144 -10.23 4.47 20.55
N VAL A 145 -9.18 5.05 20.00
CA VAL A 145 -8.52 4.55 18.77
C VAL A 145 -7.12 4.10 19.13
N LEU A 146 -6.63 3.03 18.52
CA LEU A 146 -5.25 2.58 18.70
C LEU A 146 -4.27 3.65 18.21
N ASP A 147 -3.83 4.50 19.14
CA ASP A 147 -2.91 5.60 18.91
C ASP A 147 -1.62 5.47 19.74
N MET A 148 -1.57 4.52 20.70
CA MET A 148 -0.37 4.20 21.46
C MET A 148 0.06 2.72 21.30
N PRO A 149 1.38 2.45 21.19
CA PRO A 149 1.89 1.08 21.15
C PRO A 149 1.53 0.28 22.40
N GLY A 150 1.03 -0.95 22.20
CA GLY A 150 0.71 -1.89 23.28
C GLY A 150 -0.67 -1.74 23.90
N GLU A 151 -1.50 -0.80 23.42
CA GLU A 151 -2.90 -0.74 23.84
C GLU A 151 -3.69 -1.94 23.35
N THR A 152 -4.59 -2.42 24.20
CA THR A 152 -5.40 -3.62 23.93
C THR A 152 -6.90 -3.38 24.07
N LYS A 153 -7.31 -2.22 24.59
CA LYS A 153 -8.71 -1.92 24.95
C LYS A 153 -9.40 -0.86 24.08
N VAL A 154 -8.95 -0.71 22.86
CA VAL A 154 -9.42 0.30 21.90
C VAL A 154 -10.78 -0.04 21.28
N ASP A 155 -11.55 0.99 20.91
CA ASP A 155 -12.82 0.90 20.17
C ASP A 155 -12.63 0.92 18.65
N CYS A 156 -11.53 1.48 18.17
CA CYS A 156 -11.21 1.61 16.75
C CYS A 156 -9.75 1.26 16.48
N VAL A 157 -9.48 0.75 15.29
CA VAL A 157 -8.12 0.64 14.75
C VAL A 157 -8.13 1.28 13.37
N LEU A 158 -7.19 2.19 13.11
CA LEU A 158 -6.97 2.76 11.79
C LEU A 158 -5.64 2.21 11.25
N SER A 159 -5.70 1.51 10.12
CA SER A 159 -4.52 1.04 9.40
C SER A 159 -4.33 1.92 8.17
N MET A 160 -3.30 2.75 8.21
CA MET A 160 -2.96 3.73 7.18
C MET A 160 -2.04 3.10 6.13
N ASN A 161 -2.30 3.35 4.84
CA ASN A 161 -1.52 2.81 3.72
C ASN A 161 -1.56 3.77 2.52
N GLY A 162 -0.92 4.93 2.66
CA GLY A 162 -0.81 5.94 1.59
C GLY A 162 -2.18 6.43 1.14
N GLY A 163 -2.63 6.13 -0.08
CA GLY A 163 -3.92 6.63 -0.61
C GLY A 163 -5.18 6.06 0.07
N LEU A 164 -5.04 5.05 0.92
CA LEU A 164 -6.14 4.35 1.58
C LEU A 164 -5.85 4.17 3.08
N ALA A 165 -6.87 4.33 3.92
CA ALA A 165 -6.85 3.77 5.26
C ALA A 165 -8.06 2.85 5.52
N HIS A 166 -7.78 1.72 6.18
CA HIS A 166 -8.78 0.80 6.70
C HIS A 166 -9.13 1.19 8.13
N LEU A 167 -10.42 1.33 8.42
CA LEU A 167 -10.92 1.61 9.75
C LEU A 167 -11.78 0.45 10.25
N TYR A 168 -11.32 -0.16 11.34
CA TYR A 168 -11.98 -1.26 12.03
C TYR A 168 -12.71 -0.72 13.25
N VAL A 169 -13.96 -1.11 13.45
CA VAL A 169 -14.80 -0.55 14.51
C VAL A 169 -15.29 -1.66 15.43
N ARG A 170 -14.94 -1.56 16.71
CA ARG A 170 -15.48 -2.41 17.76
C ARG A 170 -16.92 -1.99 18.10
N PRO A 171 -17.85 -2.93 18.29
CA PRO A 171 -19.17 -2.62 18.83
C PRO A 171 -19.06 -2.09 20.28
N ARG A 172 -19.71 -0.96 20.60
CA ARG A 172 -19.53 -0.26 21.90
C ARG A 172 -19.79 -1.09 23.18
N LEU A 173 -20.59 -2.15 23.07
CA LEU A 173 -21.05 -2.96 24.21
C LEU A 173 -20.56 -4.41 24.15
N ARG A 174 -19.64 -4.73 23.23
CA ARG A 174 -19.17 -6.09 22.95
C ARG A 174 -17.68 -6.10 22.61
N GLY A 175 -17.09 -7.29 22.52
CA GLY A 175 -15.70 -7.47 22.10
C GLY A 175 -15.53 -7.41 20.58
N TRP A 176 -14.27 -7.51 20.14
CA TRP A 176 -13.86 -7.67 18.75
C TRP A 176 -14.34 -8.99 18.10
N ASP A 177 -14.87 -9.91 18.90
CA ASP A 177 -15.42 -11.20 18.49
C ASP A 177 -16.86 -11.12 17.94
N LYS A 178 -17.38 -9.91 17.74
CA LYS A 178 -18.75 -9.64 17.32
C LYS A 178 -18.75 -8.60 16.21
N GLU A 179 -19.62 -8.77 15.22
CA GLU A 179 -19.72 -7.79 14.14
C GLU A 179 -20.27 -6.45 14.66
N PRO A 180 -19.74 -5.30 14.18
CA PRO A 180 -20.31 -3.99 14.46
C PRO A 180 -21.68 -3.85 13.80
N LYS A 181 -22.58 -3.10 14.45
CA LYS A 181 -23.91 -2.79 13.91
C LYS A 181 -23.81 -1.57 13.01
N LEU A 182 -24.37 -1.65 11.79
CA LEU A 182 -24.22 -0.60 10.78
C LEU A 182 -24.65 0.78 11.33
N ASP A 183 -25.90 0.91 11.76
CA ASP A 183 -26.47 2.20 12.16
C ASP A 183 -25.88 2.76 13.46
N ARG A 184 -25.54 1.87 14.41
CA ARG A 184 -25.07 2.27 15.75
C ARG A 184 -23.58 2.51 15.79
N ASP A 185 -22.80 1.63 15.16
CA ASP A 185 -21.36 1.57 15.34
C ASP A 185 -20.60 2.20 14.17
N ILE A 186 -21.00 1.90 12.93
CA ILE A 186 -20.28 2.26 11.70
C ILE A 186 -20.69 3.62 11.15
N MET A 187 -21.98 3.83 10.91
CA MET A 187 -22.51 5.05 10.29
C MET A 187 -22.12 6.35 11.04
N PRO A 188 -22.08 6.41 12.39
CA PRO A 188 -21.63 7.61 13.08
C PRO A 188 -20.16 7.95 12.80
N VAL A 189 -19.31 6.94 12.58
CA VAL A 189 -17.89 7.13 12.27
C VAL A 189 -17.74 7.63 10.83
N ALA A 190 -18.40 6.99 9.86
CA ALA A 190 -18.41 7.43 8.46
C ALA A 190 -18.94 8.87 8.32
N LYS A 191 -20.03 9.19 9.03
CA LYS A 191 -20.58 10.54 9.10
C LYS A 191 -19.58 11.56 9.63
N ALA A 192 -18.83 11.23 10.67
CA ALA A 192 -17.86 12.16 11.25
C ALA A 192 -16.72 12.47 10.29
N PHE A 193 -16.20 11.47 9.57
CA PHE A 193 -15.20 11.70 8.51
C PHE A 193 -15.78 12.51 7.35
N TRP A 194 -17.03 12.28 6.97
CA TRP A 194 -17.70 13.09 5.95
C TRP A 194 -17.82 14.56 6.37
N GLU A 195 -18.30 14.81 7.59
CA GLU A 195 -18.38 16.17 8.12
C GLU A 195 -17.00 16.82 8.25
N ALA A 196 -15.99 16.07 8.69
CA ALA A 196 -14.62 16.55 8.77
C ALA A 196 -14.09 16.99 7.42
N THR A 197 -14.27 16.18 6.37
CA THR A 197 -13.75 16.53 5.05
C THR A 197 -14.53 17.63 4.37
N THR A 198 -15.85 17.71 4.57
CA THR A 198 -16.67 18.74 3.93
C THR A 198 -16.65 20.09 4.64
N THR A 199 -16.29 20.14 5.93
CA THR A 199 -16.39 21.39 6.72
C THR A 199 -15.18 21.70 7.58
N GLY A 200 -14.17 20.81 7.66
CA GLY A 200 -13.08 20.92 8.62
C GLY A 200 -13.53 20.68 10.07
N ARG A 201 -14.76 20.19 10.28
CA ARG A 201 -15.28 19.90 11.62
C ARG A 201 -14.41 18.81 12.26
N TYR A 202 -14.15 18.95 13.56
CA TYR A 202 -13.26 18.10 14.36
C TYR A 202 -11.77 18.31 14.11
N TYR A 203 -11.34 18.44 12.85
CA TYR A 203 -9.95 18.71 12.49
C TYR A 203 -9.88 19.48 11.16
N GLU A 204 -9.32 20.68 11.18
CA GLU A 204 -9.22 21.56 10.00
C GLU A 204 -8.40 20.92 8.87
N GLY A 205 -7.36 20.15 9.21
CA GLY A 205 -6.52 19.46 8.23
C GLY A 205 -7.24 18.36 7.43
N LEU A 206 -8.47 17.99 7.79
CA LEU A 206 -9.28 17.08 6.98
C LEU A 206 -10.11 17.79 5.90
N PHE A 207 -10.27 19.11 5.95
CA PHE A 207 -11.07 19.84 4.98
C PHE A 207 -10.55 19.61 3.55
N ASN A 208 -11.39 19.05 2.66
CA ASN A 208 -11.08 18.60 1.30
C ASN A 208 -9.99 17.51 1.19
N ALA A 209 -9.59 16.87 2.29
CA ALA A 209 -8.52 15.89 2.30
C ALA A 209 -8.95 14.45 1.91
N LEU A 210 -10.25 14.17 1.75
CA LEU A 210 -10.77 12.83 1.45
C LEU A 210 -11.67 12.83 0.20
N ASP A 211 -11.49 11.85 -0.66
CA ASP A 211 -12.25 11.68 -1.90
C ASP A 211 -13.44 10.72 -1.78
N LEU A 212 -13.24 9.64 -1.02
CA LEU A 212 -14.21 8.56 -0.85
C LEU A 212 -14.24 8.09 0.61
N ILE A 213 -15.45 7.86 1.10
CA ILE A 213 -15.71 7.16 2.35
C ILE A 213 -16.61 5.99 2.00
N LEU A 214 -16.09 4.78 2.11
CA LEU A 214 -16.79 3.56 1.76
C LEU A 214 -17.12 2.76 3.01
N VAL A 215 -18.31 2.20 3.06
CA VAL A 215 -18.85 1.48 4.22
C VAL A 215 -19.38 0.14 3.76
N ARG A 216 -19.14 -0.92 4.53
CA ARG A 216 -19.79 -2.22 4.31
C ARG A 216 -20.74 -2.58 5.45
N ASN A 217 -21.73 -3.41 5.16
CA ASN A 217 -22.67 -3.92 6.16
C ASN A 217 -22.36 -5.38 6.54
N THR A 218 -21.33 -5.56 7.37
CA THR A 218 -20.91 -6.89 7.83
C THR A 218 -22.03 -7.64 8.55
N GLU A 219 -22.92 -6.95 9.27
CA GLU A 219 -24.06 -7.57 9.96
C GLU A 219 -25.01 -8.29 9.01
N LYS A 220 -25.26 -7.73 7.82
CA LYS A 220 -26.22 -8.26 6.84
C LYS A 220 -25.55 -9.13 5.77
N GLU A 221 -24.36 -8.75 5.33
CA GLU A 221 -23.70 -9.29 4.13
C GLU A 221 -22.44 -10.10 4.47
N GLY A 222 -22.01 -10.08 5.72
CA GLY A 222 -20.77 -10.73 6.16
C GLY A 222 -19.51 -9.98 5.74
N TRP A 223 -18.35 -10.54 6.11
CA TRP A 223 -17.03 -9.91 5.91
C TRP A 223 -16.57 -9.82 4.44
N TYR A 224 -17.20 -10.59 3.56
CA TYR A 224 -17.00 -10.56 2.11
C TYR A 224 -18.07 -9.74 1.39
N GLY A 225 -18.93 -9.04 2.13
CA GLY A 225 -19.95 -8.15 1.57
C GLY A 225 -19.32 -6.98 0.79
N PRO A 226 -20.08 -6.39 -0.15
CA PRO A 226 -19.60 -5.25 -0.91
C PRO A 226 -19.46 -4.00 -0.03
N TYR A 227 -18.63 -3.06 -0.50
CA TYR A 227 -18.62 -1.70 0.01
C TYR A 227 -19.67 -0.85 -0.73
N TYR A 228 -20.16 0.17 -0.04
CA TYR A 228 -21.07 1.20 -0.53
C TYR A 228 -20.42 2.56 -0.32
N ALA A 229 -20.63 3.50 -1.23
CA ALA A 229 -20.25 4.88 -1.01
C ALA A 229 -21.16 5.51 0.05
N TYR A 230 -20.55 6.10 1.08
CA TYR A 230 -21.28 6.92 2.04
C TYR A 230 -21.54 8.32 1.47
N THR A 231 -22.79 8.75 1.54
CA THR A 231 -23.24 10.10 1.20
C THR A 231 -24.14 10.66 2.30
N PRO A 232 -24.39 11.97 2.37
CA PRO A 232 -25.36 12.56 3.31
C PRO A 232 -26.77 11.98 3.20
N GLN A 233 -27.14 11.45 2.03
CA GLN A 233 -28.44 10.86 1.75
C GLN A 233 -28.51 9.37 2.13
N GLY A 234 -27.36 8.74 2.41
CA GLY A 234 -27.26 7.33 2.77
C GLY A 234 -26.17 6.59 2.00
N LEU A 235 -26.26 5.27 2.01
CA LEU A 235 -25.33 4.38 1.30
C LEU A 235 -25.77 4.17 -0.15
N VAL A 236 -24.85 4.35 -1.09
CA VAL A 236 -25.09 4.20 -2.53
C VAL A 236 -24.20 3.07 -3.07
N PRO A 237 -24.71 2.12 -3.87
CA PRO A 237 -23.88 1.10 -4.51
C PRO A 237 -22.74 1.72 -5.33
N LEU A 238 -21.54 1.13 -5.27
CA LEU A 238 -20.38 1.66 -6.00
C LEU A 238 -20.58 1.70 -7.52
N SER A 239 -21.31 0.72 -8.06
CA SER A 239 -21.69 0.67 -9.49
C SER A 239 -22.59 1.84 -9.92
N GLU A 240 -23.28 2.48 -8.98
CA GLU A 240 -24.12 3.65 -9.24
C GLU A 240 -23.37 4.95 -8.93
N TYR A 241 -22.57 4.97 -7.86
CA TYR A 241 -21.88 6.16 -7.38
C TYR A 241 -20.64 6.52 -8.21
N LEU A 242 -19.73 5.56 -8.45
CA LEU A 242 -18.43 5.85 -9.07
C LEU A 242 -18.54 6.37 -10.52
N PRO A 243 -19.49 5.92 -11.37
CA PRO A 243 -19.67 6.52 -12.69
C PRO A 243 -20.04 8.01 -12.66
N THR A 244 -20.56 8.53 -11.53
CA THR A 244 -20.87 9.95 -11.35
C THR A 244 -19.67 10.79 -10.92
N ARG A 245 -18.58 10.15 -10.50
CA ARG A 245 -17.36 10.77 -9.96
C ARG A 245 -16.21 10.72 -10.96
N THR A 246 -16.41 11.32 -12.13
CA THR A 246 -15.38 11.38 -13.18
C THR A 246 -14.17 12.22 -12.79
N ASP A 247 -14.31 13.05 -11.75
CA ASP A 247 -13.25 13.85 -11.14
C ASP A 247 -12.16 13.00 -10.46
N LEU A 248 -12.48 11.79 -9.99
CA LEU A 248 -11.56 10.96 -9.20
C LEU A 248 -10.47 10.25 -10.01
N ASN A 249 -10.62 10.16 -11.33
CA ASN A 249 -9.65 9.51 -12.24
C ASN A 249 -9.16 8.12 -11.75
N ILE A 250 -10.04 7.23 -11.30
CA ILE A 250 -9.67 5.94 -10.69
C ILE A 250 -9.64 4.77 -11.69
N ILE A 251 -8.69 3.84 -11.54
CA ILE A 251 -8.60 2.64 -12.37
C ILE A 251 -9.34 1.47 -11.74
N ASP A 252 -10.32 0.95 -12.49
CA ASP A 252 -11.09 -0.26 -12.21
C ASP A 252 -11.48 -0.45 -10.72
N PRO A 253 -12.10 0.56 -10.11
CA PRO A 253 -12.26 0.60 -8.66
C PRO A 253 -13.19 -0.51 -8.14
N ILE A 254 -14.19 -0.93 -8.91
CA ILE A 254 -15.19 -1.91 -8.46
C ILE A 254 -14.52 -3.27 -8.25
N HIS A 255 -13.86 -3.82 -9.28
CA HIS A 255 -13.23 -5.14 -9.16
C HIS A 255 -12.12 -5.14 -8.10
N ARG A 256 -11.36 -4.05 -7.97
CA ARG A 256 -10.31 -3.93 -6.95
C ARG A 256 -10.87 -3.92 -5.53
N LEU A 257 -11.95 -3.19 -5.29
CA LEU A 257 -12.62 -3.14 -3.99
C LEU A 257 -13.34 -4.45 -3.65
N GLU A 258 -13.89 -5.14 -4.64
CA GLU A 258 -14.44 -6.49 -4.48
C GLU A 258 -13.34 -7.49 -4.10
N ALA A 259 -12.20 -7.46 -4.80
CA ALA A 259 -11.04 -8.31 -4.49
C ALA A 259 -10.42 -7.99 -3.12
N LEU A 260 -10.54 -6.75 -2.67
CA LEU A 260 -10.10 -6.31 -1.34
C LEU A 260 -11.04 -6.80 -0.23
N SER A 261 -12.32 -7.10 -0.49
CA SER A 261 -13.29 -7.42 0.57
C SER A 261 -12.96 -8.74 1.26
N SER A 262 -12.66 -8.67 2.57
CA SER A 262 -12.29 -9.83 3.38
C SER A 262 -12.45 -9.57 4.88
N PRO A 263 -12.35 -10.61 5.73
CA PRO A 263 -12.24 -10.47 7.19
C PRO A 263 -11.04 -9.62 7.66
N ASN A 264 -10.03 -9.42 6.82
CA ASN A 264 -8.85 -8.61 7.12
C ASN A 264 -8.95 -7.17 6.60
N SER A 265 -10.10 -6.76 6.08
CA SER A 265 -10.32 -5.42 5.54
C SER A 265 -11.16 -4.61 6.54
N GLY A 266 -10.96 -3.30 6.63
CA GLY A 266 -11.72 -2.42 7.52
C GLY A 266 -13.24 -2.39 7.26
N ASP A 267 -14.03 -2.04 8.26
CA ASP A 267 -15.47 -1.83 8.12
C ASP A 267 -15.80 -0.56 7.33
N ILE A 268 -14.89 0.40 7.40
CA ILE A 268 -14.89 1.64 6.64
C ILE A 268 -13.54 1.72 5.90
N LEU A 269 -13.59 2.08 4.63
CA LEU A 269 -12.42 2.48 3.84
C LEU A 269 -12.51 3.98 3.63
N ILE A 270 -11.42 4.70 3.88
CA ILE A 270 -11.32 6.12 3.56
C ILE A 270 -10.18 6.31 2.57
N PHE A 271 -10.46 7.00 1.47
CA PHE A 271 -9.47 7.33 0.45
C PHE A 271 -9.16 8.82 0.55
N SER A 272 -7.86 9.14 0.56
CA SER A 272 -7.41 10.51 0.58
C SER A 272 -7.65 11.17 -0.77
N ASN A 273 -7.68 12.51 -0.76
CA ASN A 273 -7.67 13.31 -1.98
C ASN A 273 -6.26 13.30 -2.58
N TYR A 274 -5.97 12.20 -3.27
CA TYR A 274 -4.63 11.84 -3.72
C TYR A 274 -4.14 12.77 -4.83
N ALA A 275 -5.06 13.23 -5.69
CA ALA A 275 -4.76 14.18 -6.77
C ALA A 275 -4.32 15.55 -6.23
N GLU A 276 -4.80 15.94 -5.05
CA GLU A 276 -4.37 17.15 -4.33
C GLU A 276 -3.22 16.86 -3.35
N GLY A 277 -2.60 15.68 -3.43
CA GLY A 277 -1.40 15.33 -2.68
C GLY A 277 -1.62 14.88 -1.23
N TYR A 278 -2.86 14.63 -0.78
CA TYR A 278 -3.15 14.15 0.59
C TYR A 278 -2.97 12.63 0.71
N TYR A 279 -2.44 12.13 1.82
CA TYR A 279 -2.21 10.69 2.02
C TYR A 279 -2.06 10.29 3.50
N PHE A 280 -2.29 9.01 3.79
CA PHE A 280 -2.20 8.41 5.11
C PHE A 280 -0.82 7.80 5.37
N SER A 281 0.17 8.63 5.74
CA SER A 281 1.51 8.17 6.12
C SER A 281 2.33 9.26 6.82
N TYR A 282 3.61 8.96 7.10
CA TYR A 282 4.65 9.95 7.44
C TYR A 282 4.99 10.83 6.23
N PRO A 283 5.60 12.02 6.42
CA PRO A 283 6.00 12.87 5.30
C PRO A 283 6.93 12.17 4.32
N TYR A 284 6.40 11.90 3.13
CA TYR A 284 7.07 11.29 1.98
C TYR A 284 6.82 12.13 0.73
N LYS A 285 7.67 11.94 -0.28
CA LYS A 285 7.54 12.61 -1.59
C LYS A 285 6.87 11.73 -2.64
N GLY A 286 6.98 10.42 -2.51
CA GLY A 286 6.23 9.45 -3.30
C GLY A 286 5.45 8.55 -2.37
N VAL A 287 4.24 8.13 -2.75
CA VAL A 287 3.43 7.17 -1.98
C VAL A 287 2.60 6.27 -2.89
N HIS A 288 2.07 5.18 -2.34
CA HIS A 288 1.21 4.22 -3.04
C HIS A 288 0.14 3.66 -2.08
N GLY A 289 -0.77 2.80 -2.56
CA GLY A 289 -1.85 2.17 -1.77
C GLY A 289 -3.27 2.71 -2.00
N GLY A 290 -3.46 3.65 -2.92
CA GLY A 290 -4.73 4.20 -3.37
C GLY A 290 -5.26 3.63 -4.69
N LEU A 291 -6.17 4.37 -5.34
CA LEU A 291 -6.83 3.99 -6.60
C LEU A 291 -6.42 4.85 -7.82
N HIS A 292 -5.53 5.82 -7.61
CA HIS A 292 -5.06 6.72 -8.67
C HIS A 292 -4.23 5.96 -9.73
N PRO A 293 -4.22 6.37 -11.01
CA PRO A 293 -3.56 5.64 -12.08
C PRO A 293 -2.07 5.44 -11.86
N GLU A 294 -1.38 6.47 -11.38
CA GLU A 294 0.08 6.43 -11.15
C GLU A 294 0.48 5.39 -10.08
N ASP A 295 -0.37 5.19 -9.07
CA ASP A 295 -0.20 4.16 -8.04
C ASP A 295 -0.65 2.77 -8.54
N SER A 296 -1.67 2.73 -9.39
CA SER A 296 -2.36 1.50 -9.75
C SER A 296 -1.77 0.78 -10.97
N GLN A 297 -1.04 1.50 -11.81
CA GLN A 297 -0.37 0.93 -12.97
C GLN A 297 0.91 0.24 -12.54
N ALA A 298 1.07 -1.02 -12.95
CA ALA A 298 2.24 -1.83 -12.65
C ALA A 298 2.87 -2.34 -13.95
N LEU A 299 4.19 -2.57 -13.90
CA LEU A 299 4.94 -3.14 -15.01
C LEU A 299 4.71 -4.65 -15.08
N LEU A 300 4.63 -5.19 -16.29
CA LEU A 300 4.75 -6.62 -16.56
C LEU A 300 5.45 -6.85 -17.90
N ALA A 301 6.62 -7.46 -17.85
CA ALA A 301 7.45 -7.77 -19.00
C ALA A 301 7.92 -9.24 -18.93
N TYR A 302 8.00 -9.87 -20.10
CA TYR A 302 8.44 -11.24 -20.26
C TYR A 302 9.62 -11.30 -21.22
N GLY A 303 10.62 -12.09 -20.88
CA GLY A 303 11.78 -12.35 -21.72
C GLY A 303 12.04 -13.84 -21.81
N LEU A 304 12.18 -14.37 -23.03
CA LEU A 304 12.64 -15.74 -23.26
C LEU A 304 13.81 -15.66 -24.26
N PRO A 305 15.08 -15.72 -23.80
CA PRO A 305 16.24 -15.52 -24.66
C PRO A 305 16.31 -16.46 -25.87
N SER A 306 15.74 -17.67 -25.75
CA SER A 306 15.68 -18.66 -26.83
C SER A 306 14.47 -18.50 -27.76
N ALA A 307 13.53 -17.59 -27.48
CA ALA A 307 12.39 -17.35 -28.36
C ALA A 307 12.85 -16.67 -29.65
N ARG A 308 12.36 -17.16 -30.81
CA ARG A 308 12.48 -16.41 -32.06
C ARG A 308 11.74 -15.08 -31.92
N GLN A 309 12.42 -13.98 -32.21
CA GLN A 309 11.79 -12.67 -32.29
C GLN A 309 10.81 -12.64 -33.47
N ILE A 310 9.53 -12.92 -33.20
CA ILE A 310 8.47 -12.74 -34.19
C ILE A 310 8.08 -11.27 -34.12
N ARG A 311 8.57 -10.47 -35.07
CA ARG A 311 8.03 -9.11 -35.24
C ARG A 311 6.62 -9.24 -35.78
N LEU A 312 5.63 -8.85 -34.98
CA LEU A 312 4.28 -8.64 -35.50
C LEU A 312 4.34 -7.45 -36.48
N PRO A 313 3.73 -7.57 -37.68
CA PRO A 313 3.56 -6.41 -38.54
C PRO A 313 2.73 -5.36 -37.78
N ILE A 314 3.27 -4.15 -37.67
CA ILE A 314 2.58 -2.97 -37.12
C ILE A 314 1.57 -2.47 -38.16
#